data_AF-A0A9D8WVU8-F1
#
_entry.id   AF-A0A9D8WVU8-F1
#
_cell.length_a   1.000
_cell.length_b   1.000
_cell.length_c   1.000
_cell.angle_alpha   90.00
_cell.angle_beta   90.00
_cell.angle_gamma   90.00
#
_symmetry.space_group_name_H-M   'P 1'
#
loop_
_entity.id
_entity.type
_entity.pdbx_description
1 polymer ?
#
loop_
_entity_poly.entity_id
_entity_poly.type
_entity_poly.pdbx_seq_one_letter_code
_entity_poly.pdbx_strand_id
1 'polypeptide(L)'
;MRKIKRPGALFVLFLVLLALVLTWFFAASEDYYDYASDTIESSASVAPLNKESLLARAVPARPAYDTEVKYRTFYLTAPGAKKVELLADFNRWGKDPIELKAYRKGYFETSVALTGGEYKYVFSVDGKDVLDPTNLDRRTVNGRDICIKTVR
;
A
#
# COMPACT_ATOMS: atom_id res chain seq x y z
N MET A 1 -52.53 -74.67 9.45
CA MET A 1 -52.93 -73.40 8.80
C MET A 1 -53.05 -72.32 9.87
N ARG A 2 -52.19 -71.29 9.89
CA ARG A 2 -52.24 -70.20 10.90
C ARG A 2 -53.29 -69.16 10.50
N LYS A 3 -54.31 -68.97 11.34
CA LYS A 3 -55.33 -67.92 11.15
C LYS A 3 -54.69 -66.55 11.48
N ILE A 4 -54.55 -65.70 10.48
CA ILE A 4 -54.10 -64.31 10.64
C ILE A 4 -55.24 -63.51 11.25
N LYS A 5 -55.04 -62.95 12.44
CA LYS A 5 -56.02 -62.10 13.15
C LYS A 5 -56.10 -60.77 12.39
N ARG A 6 -57.28 -60.39 11.89
CA ARG A 6 -57.46 -59.11 11.19
C ARG A 6 -57.09 -57.95 12.13
N PRO A 7 -56.28 -56.98 11.72
CA PRO A 7 -55.94 -55.85 12.57
C PRO A 7 -57.23 -55.12 12.95
N GLY A 8 -57.38 -54.78 14.24
CA GLY A 8 -58.53 -54.00 14.71
C GLY A 8 -58.53 -52.62 14.08
N ALA A 9 -59.71 -52.03 13.86
CA ALA A 9 -59.86 -50.72 13.22
C ALA A 9 -58.99 -49.61 13.84
N LEU A 10 -58.74 -49.69 15.16
CA LEU A 10 -57.86 -48.78 15.88
C LEU A 10 -56.39 -48.84 15.41
N PHE A 11 -55.88 -50.02 15.06
CA PHE A 11 -54.51 -50.21 14.56
C PHE A 11 -54.36 -49.67 13.13
N VAL A 12 -55.39 -49.83 12.30
CA VAL A 12 -55.41 -49.24 10.95
C VAL A 12 -55.42 -47.71 11.05
N LEU A 13 -56.22 -47.14 11.96
CA LEU A 13 -56.25 -45.71 12.21
C LEU A 13 -54.89 -45.18 12.70
N PHE A 14 -54.23 -45.90 13.61
CA PHE A 14 -52.87 -45.56 14.06
C PHE A 14 -51.85 -45.54 12.93
N LEU A 15 -51.86 -46.53 12.04
CA LEU A 15 -50.96 -46.57 10.88
C LEU A 15 -51.23 -45.43 9.89
N VAL A 16 -52.49 -45.05 9.70
CA VAL A 16 -52.86 -43.90 8.86
C VAL A 16 -52.36 -42.59 9.48
N LEU A 17 -52.54 -42.41 10.79
CA LEU A 17 -52.01 -41.23 11.49
C LEU A 17 -50.49 -41.18 11.45
N LEU A 18 -49.81 -42.32 11.64
CA LEU A 18 -48.35 -42.42 11.53
C LEU A 18 -47.88 -42.07 10.11
N ALA A 19 -48.58 -42.55 9.07
CA ALA A 19 -48.27 -42.24 7.69
C ALA A 19 -48.47 -40.74 7.36
N LEU A 20 -49.52 -40.12 7.92
CA LEU A 20 -49.76 -38.67 7.78
C LEU A 20 -48.67 -37.84 8.48
N VAL A 21 -48.24 -38.23 9.67
CA VAL A 21 -47.14 -37.56 10.38
C VAL A 21 -45.82 -37.73 9.64
N LEU A 22 -45.53 -38.93 9.13
CA LEU A 22 -44.32 -39.19 8.35
C LEU A 22 -44.31 -38.40 7.05
N THR A 23 -45.42 -38.35 6.31
CA THR A 23 -45.50 -37.54 5.08
C THR A 23 -45.31 -36.06 5.35
N TRP A 24 -45.86 -35.53 6.45
CA TRP A 24 -45.62 -34.15 6.86
C TRP A 24 -44.16 -33.89 7.26
N PHE A 25 -43.53 -34.85 7.94
CA PHE A 25 -42.11 -34.79 8.31
C PHE A 25 -41.17 -34.84 7.09
N PHE A 26 -41.45 -35.70 6.11
CA PHE A 26 -40.69 -35.78 4.87
C PHE A 26 -40.81 -34.49 4.04
N ALA A 27 -42.01 -33.91 3.94
CA ALA A 27 -42.20 -32.62 3.27
C ALA A 27 -41.40 -31.50 3.93
N ALA A 28 -41.40 -31.42 5.26
CA ALA A 28 -40.60 -30.43 5.99
C ALA A 28 -39.08 -30.68 5.89
N SER A 29 -38.65 -31.90 5.56
CA SER A 29 -37.24 -32.22 5.37
C SER A 29 -36.70 -31.74 4.03
N GLU A 30 -37.53 -31.71 2.97
CA GLU A 30 -37.12 -31.23 1.64
C GLU A 30 -36.73 -29.74 1.69
N ASP A 31 -37.52 -28.91 2.38
CA ASP A 31 -37.22 -27.47 2.56
C ASP A 31 -35.89 -27.21 3.29
N TYR A 32 -35.47 -28.11 4.19
CA TYR A 32 -34.20 -27.99 4.93
C TYR A 32 -32.99 -28.32 4.05
N TYR A 33 -33.11 -29.30 3.15
CA TYR A 33 -32.03 -29.70 2.26
C TYR A 33 -31.76 -28.65 1.17
N ASP A 34 -32.82 -28.04 0.61
CA ASP A 34 -32.69 -26.99 -0.40
C ASP A 34 -32.01 -25.72 0.16
N TYR A 35 -32.32 -25.33 1.41
CA TYR A 35 -31.67 -24.19 2.06
C TYR A 35 -30.16 -24.43 2.31
N ALA A 36 -29.78 -25.65 2.67
CA ALA A 36 -28.40 -25.99 2.97
C ALA A 36 -27.55 -26.13 1.69
N SER A 37 -28.11 -26.61 0.58
CA SER A 37 -27.38 -26.72 -0.69
C SER A 37 -27.04 -25.36 -1.29
N ASP A 38 -27.98 -24.43 -1.32
CA ASP A 38 -27.77 -23.10 -1.90
C ASP A 38 -26.72 -22.28 -1.14
N THR A 39 -26.71 -22.42 0.19
CA THR A 39 -25.74 -21.72 1.05
C THR A 39 -24.33 -22.31 0.93
N ILE A 40 -24.20 -23.63 0.74
CA ILE A 40 -22.90 -24.28 0.53
C ILE A 40 -22.34 -23.93 -0.86
N GLU A 41 -23.15 -23.94 -1.93
CA GLU A 41 -22.68 -23.60 -3.28
C GLU A 41 -22.26 -22.13 -3.41
N SER A 42 -22.98 -21.20 -2.77
CA SER A 42 -22.62 -19.79 -2.77
C SER A 42 -21.26 -19.52 -2.09
N SER A 43 -20.94 -20.25 -1.02
CA SER A 43 -19.69 -20.10 -0.27
C SER A 43 -18.46 -20.74 -0.95
N ALA A 44 -18.68 -21.70 -1.86
CA ALA A 44 -17.62 -22.38 -2.61
C ALA A 44 -17.19 -21.64 -3.89
N SER A 45 -17.94 -20.62 -4.31
CA SER A 45 -17.62 -19.76 -5.47
C SER A 45 -16.56 -18.70 -5.11
N VAL A 46 -15.41 -19.14 -4.61
CA VAL A 46 -14.21 -18.30 -4.57
C VAL A 46 -13.56 -18.45 -5.94
N ALA A 47 -13.56 -17.37 -6.73
CA ALA A 47 -12.92 -17.35 -8.05
C ALA A 47 -11.52 -18.00 -7.96
N PRO A 48 -11.18 -18.97 -8.83
CA PRO A 48 -9.91 -19.68 -8.72
C PRO A 48 -8.76 -18.68 -8.86
N LEU A 49 -7.97 -18.56 -7.79
CA LEU A 49 -6.80 -17.68 -7.75
C LEU A 49 -5.73 -18.26 -8.68
N ASN A 50 -5.74 -17.85 -9.95
CA ASN A 50 -4.78 -18.36 -10.92
C ASN A 50 -3.39 -17.69 -10.72
N LYS A 51 -2.33 -18.47 -10.91
CA LYS A 51 -0.94 -17.99 -10.74
C LYS A 51 -0.62 -16.82 -11.66
N GLU A 52 -1.20 -16.80 -12.86
CA GLU A 52 -0.96 -15.77 -13.87
C GLU A 52 -1.55 -14.41 -13.48
N SER A 53 -2.74 -14.35 -12.88
CA SER A 53 -3.36 -13.13 -12.36
C SER A 53 -2.64 -12.59 -11.15
N LEU A 54 -2.10 -13.48 -10.30
CA LEU A 54 -1.22 -13.09 -9.19
C LEU A 54 0.06 -12.43 -9.70
N LEU A 55 0.66 -13.00 -10.75
CA LEU A 55 1.86 -12.44 -11.37
C LEU A 55 1.56 -11.15 -12.14
N ALA A 56 0.42 -11.07 -12.83
CA ALA A 56 -0.02 -9.86 -13.54
C ALA A 56 -0.39 -8.71 -12.58
N ARG A 57 -0.84 -9.04 -11.35
CA ARG A 57 -1.12 -8.07 -10.29
C ARG A 57 0.07 -7.83 -9.37
N ALA A 58 1.14 -8.61 -9.50
CA ALA A 58 2.37 -8.38 -8.74
C ALA A 58 2.98 -7.06 -9.22
N VAL A 59 3.02 -6.08 -8.32
CA VAL A 59 3.84 -4.88 -8.53
C VAL A 59 5.26 -5.38 -8.79
N PRO A 60 5.92 -5.00 -9.91
CA PRO A 60 7.29 -5.41 -10.16
C PRO A 60 8.12 -5.10 -8.93
N ALA A 61 8.97 -6.03 -8.52
CA ALA A 61 9.90 -5.79 -7.42
C ALA A 61 10.57 -4.44 -7.69
N ARG A 62 10.39 -3.49 -6.77
CA ARG A 62 11.03 -2.18 -6.91
C ARG A 62 12.51 -2.46 -7.19
N PRO A 63 13.13 -1.80 -8.17
CA PRO A 63 14.55 -2.00 -8.43
C PRO A 63 15.27 -1.87 -7.09
N ALA A 64 16.24 -2.76 -6.85
CA ALA A 64 17.01 -2.74 -5.61
C ALA A 64 17.48 -1.29 -5.39
N TYR A 65 17.04 -0.68 -4.28
CA TYR A 65 17.44 0.68 -3.95
C TYR A 65 18.97 0.71 -3.87
N ASP A 66 19.59 1.72 -4.49
CA ASP A 66 21.01 1.95 -4.33
C ASP A 66 21.28 2.37 -2.88
N THR A 67 21.59 1.39 -2.03
CA THR A 67 21.91 1.58 -0.61
C THR A 67 23.32 2.10 -0.40
N GLU A 68 24.12 2.26 -1.45
CA GLU A 68 25.46 2.81 -1.33
C GLU A 68 25.39 4.28 -0.95
N VAL A 69 26.00 4.62 0.19
CA VAL A 69 26.08 5.99 0.67
C VAL A 69 27.22 6.70 -0.03
N LYS A 70 26.89 7.77 -0.77
CA LYS A 70 27.81 8.59 -1.54
C LYS A 70 27.84 10.00 -0.95
N TYR A 71 29.04 10.49 -0.65
CA TYR A 71 29.21 11.89 -0.23
C TYR A 71 29.01 12.83 -1.42
N ARG A 72 28.22 13.87 -1.22
CA ARG A 72 27.94 14.93 -2.20
C ARG A 72 28.15 16.29 -1.57
N THR A 73 28.96 17.10 -2.25
CA THR A 73 29.20 18.48 -1.85
C THR A 73 28.13 19.39 -2.44
N PHE A 74 27.58 20.24 -1.58
CA PHE A 74 26.74 21.37 -1.94
C PHE A 74 27.53 22.64 -1.66
N TYR A 75 27.57 23.55 -2.62
CA TYR A 75 28.31 24.79 -2.48
C TYR A 75 27.57 25.96 -3.13
N LEU A 76 27.84 27.17 -2.63
CA LEU A 76 27.31 28.42 -3.16
C LEU A 76 28.33 29.55 -2.98
N THR A 77 28.48 30.38 -4.00
CA THR A 77 29.26 31.62 -3.88
C THR A 77 28.29 32.77 -3.57
N ALA A 78 28.31 33.25 -2.33
CA ALA A 78 27.48 34.35 -1.83
C ALA A 78 28.34 35.35 -1.03
N PRO A 79 29.06 36.27 -1.70
CA PRO A 79 29.90 37.27 -1.03
C PRO A 79 29.07 38.16 -0.10
N GLY A 80 29.50 38.29 1.16
CA GLY A 80 28.83 39.11 2.16
C GLY A 80 27.64 38.44 2.88
N ALA A 81 27.29 37.20 2.52
CA ALA A 81 26.30 36.43 3.27
C ALA A 81 26.79 36.14 4.69
N LYS A 82 25.90 36.25 5.69
CA LYS A 82 26.22 35.90 7.08
C LYS A 82 25.93 34.43 7.37
N LYS A 83 24.83 33.92 6.80
CA LYS A 83 24.36 32.55 6.99
C LYS A 83 23.91 31.97 5.65
N VAL A 84 24.38 30.75 5.35
CA VAL A 84 23.90 29.98 4.21
C VAL A 84 23.45 28.61 4.71
N GLU A 85 22.20 28.25 4.45
CA GLU A 85 21.59 26.99 4.84
C GLU A 85 21.16 26.19 3.60
N LEU A 86 21.28 24.87 3.68
CA LEU A 86 20.72 23.95 2.70
C LEU A 86 19.29 23.58 3.09
N LEU A 87 18.32 23.92 2.25
CA LEU A 87 16.94 23.49 2.39
C LEU A 87 16.68 22.40 1.35
N ALA A 88 16.47 21.16 1.80
CA ALA A 88 16.28 20.01 0.93
C ALA A 88 15.16 19.08 1.44
N ASP A 89 14.69 18.18 0.58
CA ASP A 89 13.70 17.17 0.97
C ASP A 89 14.17 16.28 2.13
N PHE A 90 15.42 15.82 2.09
CA PHE A 90 16.00 14.92 3.09
C PHE A 90 16.19 15.57 4.47
N ASN A 91 16.26 16.90 4.56
CA ASN A 91 16.31 17.63 5.84
C ASN A 91 14.99 18.37 6.15
N ARG A 92 13.89 17.88 5.54
CA ARG A 92 12.53 18.37 5.74
C ARG A 92 12.41 19.87 5.49
N TRP A 93 13.11 20.38 4.48
CA TRP A 93 13.14 21.78 4.08
C TRP A 93 13.59 22.73 5.20
N GLY A 94 14.59 22.31 5.98
CA GLY A 94 15.20 23.13 7.03
C GLY A 94 14.66 22.91 8.44
N LYS A 95 13.77 21.93 8.68
CA LYS A 95 13.43 21.52 10.05
C LYS A 95 14.64 20.87 10.74
N ASP A 96 15.49 20.20 9.98
CA ASP A 96 16.82 19.77 10.40
C ASP A 96 17.87 20.67 9.74
N PRO A 97 18.31 21.73 10.41
CA PRO A 97 19.15 22.74 9.78
C PRO A 97 20.50 22.16 9.38
N ILE A 98 20.89 22.40 8.12
CA ILE A 98 22.21 22.08 7.58
C ILE A 98 22.83 23.40 7.12
N GLU A 99 23.72 23.95 7.96
CA GLU A 99 24.45 25.17 7.64
C GLU A 99 25.70 24.85 6.80
N LEU A 100 25.95 25.67 5.78
CA LEU A 100 27.17 25.59 4.98
C LEU A 100 28.30 26.34 5.68
N LYS A 101 29.50 25.76 5.67
CA LYS A 101 30.70 26.40 6.21
C LYS A 101 31.21 27.46 5.25
N ALA A 102 31.49 28.64 5.78
CA ALA A 102 32.10 29.73 5.02
C ALA A 102 33.61 29.50 4.82
N TYR A 103 34.07 29.81 3.61
CA TYR A 103 35.47 29.80 3.20
C TYR A 103 35.83 31.17 2.59
N ARG A 104 37.00 31.24 1.94
CA ARG A 104 37.52 32.48 1.36
C ARG A 104 36.61 33.01 0.26
N LYS A 105 36.53 34.35 0.16
CA LYS A 105 35.82 35.08 -0.90
C LYS A 105 34.30 34.79 -0.99
N GLY A 106 33.67 34.43 0.13
CA GLY A 106 32.22 34.19 0.17
C GLY A 106 31.79 32.88 -0.47
N TYR A 107 32.71 31.91 -0.57
CA TYR A 107 32.37 30.54 -0.94
C TYR A 107 31.87 29.80 0.30
N PHE A 108 30.75 29.11 0.18
CA PHE A 108 30.13 28.30 1.22
C PHE A 108 30.03 26.86 0.74
N GLU A 109 30.30 25.88 1.59
CA GLU A 109 30.12 24.47 1.25
C GLU A 109 29.72 23.59 2.43
N THR A 110 29.11 22.45 2.11
CA THR A 110 28.87 21.34 3.04
C THR A 110 28.89 20.01 2.28
N SER A 111 29.23 18.93 2.97
CA SER A 111 29.24 17.57 2.42
C SER A 111 28.18 16.73 3.11
N VAL A 112 27.27 16.14 2.32
CA VAL A 112 26.16 15.33 2.82
C VAL A 112 26.28 13.91 2.29
N ALA A 113 26.05 12.93 3.16
CA ALA A 113 25.96 11.52 2.82
C ALA A 113 24.57 11.22 2.25
N LEU A 114 24.50 10.79 0.98
CA LEU A 114 23.24 10.54 0.27
C LEU A 114 23.29 9.17 -0.43
N THR A 115 22.16 8.45 -0.44
CA THR A 115 21.98 7.24 -1.25
C THR A 115 21.68 7.59 -2.71
N GLY A 116 21.62 6.60 -3.60
CA GLY A 116 21.18 6.86 -4.98
C GLY A 116 19.73 7.37 -5.03
N GLY A 117 19.49 8.44 -5.79
CA GLY A 117 18.19 9.10 -5.87
C GLY A 117 18.21 10.51 -6.46
N GLU A 118 17.03 11.08 -6.66
CA GLU A 118 16.86 12.50 -6.98
C GLU A 118 16.50 13.27 -5.71
N TYR A 119 17.27 14.32 -5.40
CA TYR A 119 17.05 15.17 -4.23
C TYR A 119 16.71 16.59 -4.64
N LYS A 120 15.67 17.15 -4.03
CA LYS A 120 15.20 18.52 -4.26
C LYS A 120 15.83 19.45 -3.25
N TYR A 121 16.41 20.56 -3.70
CA TYR A 121 17.03 21.52 -2.79
C TYR A 121 16.96 22.98 -3.27
N VAL A 122 17.19 23.89 -2.34
CA VAL A 122 17.43 25.32 -2.52
C VAL A 122 18.35 25.81 -1.40
N PHE A 123 19.10 26.88 -1.63
CA PHE A 123 19.89 27.52 -0.56
C PHE A 123 19.06 28.63 0.10
N SER A 124 19.16 28.78 1.42
CA SER A 124 18.71 29.97 2.12
C SER A 124 19.91 30.84 2.43
N VAL A 125 19.99 32.04 1.85
CA VAL A 125 21.03 33.03 2.09
C VAL A 125 20.43 34.15 2.91
N ASP A 126 20.84 34.26 4.18
CA ASP A 126 20.30 35.23 5.14
C ASP A 126 18.76 35.24 5.19
N GLY A 127 18.14 34.06 5.11
CA GLY A 127 16.69 33.86 5.14
C GLY A 127 15.97 34.01 3.80
N LYS A 128 16.70 34.25 2.69
CA LYS A 128 16.13 34.33 1.34
C LYS A 128 16.48 33.10 0.52
N ASP A 129 15.49 32.54 -0.16
CA ASP A 129 15.71 31.42 -1.08
C ASP A 129 16.53 31.85 -2.29
N VAL A 130 17.57 31.07 -2.59
CA VAL A 130 18.48 31.25 -3.71
C VAL A 130 18.68 29.90 -4.39
N LEU A 131 18.43 29.84 -5.69
CA LEU A 131 18.72 28.67 -6.52
C LEU A 131 20.22 28.55 -6.74
N ASP A 132 20.71 27.31 -6.86
CA ASP A 132 22.08 27.05 -7.24
C ASP A 132 22.34 27.58 -8.67
N PRO A 133 23.20 28.62 -8.84
CA PRO A 133 23.47 29.19 -10.14
C PRO A 133 24.25 28.24 -11.04
N THR A 134 24.94 27.23 -10.47
CA THR A 134 25.72 26.24 -11.21
C THR A 134 24.89 25.01 -11.59
N ASN A 135 23.72 24.82 -10.97
CA ASN A 135 22.82 23.73 -11.30
C ASN A 135 21.70 24.17 -12.24
N LEU A 136 21.76 23.64 -13.47
CA LEU A 136 20.76 23.88 -14.51
C LEU A 136 19.55 22.93 -14.41
N ASP A 137 19.67 21.83 -13.67
CA ASP A 137 18.57 20.90 -13.45
C ASP A 137 17.63 21.49 -12.39
N ARG A 138 16.50 22.03 -12.85
CA ARG A 138 15.53 22.75 -12.04
C ARG A 138 14.12 22.29 -12.38
N ARG A 139 13.26 22.28 -11.37
CA ARG A 139 11.83 21.99 -11.52
C ARG A 139 11.01 23.02 -10.77
N THR A 140 9.85 23.37 -11.30
CA THR A 140 8.86 24.18 -10.58
C THR A 140 7.90 23.24 -9.86
N VAL A 141 7.82 23.34 -8.53
CA VAL A 141 6.92 22.55 -7.68
C VAL A 141 6.04 23.51 -6.90
N ASN A 142 4.71 23.42 -7.07
CA ASN A 142 3.74 24.31 -6.42
C ASN A 142 4.04 25.81 -6.63
N GLY A 143 4.52 26.18 -7.82
CA GLY A 143 4.89 27.57 -8.15
C GLY A 143 6.24 28.04 -7.56
N ARG A 144 7.00 27.17 -6.90
CA ARG A 144 8.36 27.43 -6.39
C ARG A 144 9.38 26.70 -7.25
N ASP A 145 10.39 27.42 -7.72
CA ASP A 145 11.52 26.81 -8.42
C ASP A 145 12.47 26.16 -7.40
N ILE A 146 12.96 24.97 -7.76
CA ILE A 146 13.90 24.18 -6.95
C ILE A 146 14.97 23.56 -7.84
N CYS A 147 16.15 23.29 -7.28
CA CYS A 147 17.22 22.56 -7.95
C CYS A 147 17.09 21.05 -7.69
N ILE A 148 17.50 20.23 -8.65
CA ILE A 148 17.52 18.77 -8.55
C ILE A 148 18.97 18.29 -8.50
N LYS A 149 19.32 17.48 -7.50
CA LYS A 149 20.61 16.81 -7.39
C LYS A 149 20.40 15.30 -7.55
N THR A 150 20.86 14.75 -8.66
CA THR A 150 20.78 13.31 -8.91
C THR A 150 22.06 12.61 -8.44
N VAL A 151 21.90 11.64 -7.56
CA VAL A 151 22.95 10.74 -7.09
C VAL A 151 22.77 9.42 -7.81
N ARG A 152 23.73 9.08 -8.68
CA ARG A 152 23.84 7.78 -9.35
C ARG A 152 24.98 6.98 -8.75
#